data_AF-A0A4P6FQL4-F1
#
_entry.id   AF-A0A4P6FQL4-F1
#
_cell.length_a   1.000
_cell.length_b   1.000
_cell.length_c   1.000
_cell.angle_alpha   90.00
_cell.angle_beta   90.00
_cell.angle_gamma   90.00
#
_symmetry.space_group_name_H-M   'P 1'
#
loop_
_entity.id
_entity.type
_entity.pdbx_description
1 polymer ?
#
loop_
_entity_poly.entity_id
_entity_poly.type
_entity_poly.pdbx_seq_one_letter_code
_entity_poly.pdbx_strand_id
1 'polypeptide(L)'
;MTDVEFIANLIESIGRDGIDLEQPHGLELGAIGFPDEVSARVFATDCEAQSLTALVRRGSLLSDAQWEELLEEVGICEEEAPSREELRGWTVDAAANLVLRPDTIGATWDCLAKRAKELGGHLCSISFPKNAKVRRGTAP
;
A
#
# COMPACT_ATOMS: atom_id res chain seq x y z
N MET A 1 -8.09 -9.18 -16.54
CA MET A 1 -8.64 -8.24 -15.56
C MET A 1 -7.53 -7.28 -15.19
N THR A 2 -7.71 -5.99 -15.42
CA THR A 2 -6.75 -4.94 -15.03
C THR A 2 -6.93 -4.60 -13.55
N ASP A 3 -5.95 -3.91 -12.95
CA ASP A 3 -6.06 -3.43 -11.57
C ASP A 3 -7.26 -2.49 -11.38
N VAL A 4 -7.53 -1.64 -12.38
CA VAL A 4 -8.71 -0.75 -12.39
C VAL A 4 -10.03 -1.54 -12.42
N GLU A 5 -10.11 -2.59 -13.25
CA GLU A 5 -11.29 -3.48 -13.27
C GLU A 5 -11.47 -4.21 -11.94
N PHE A 6 -10.37 -4.62 -11.29
CA PHE A 6 -10.39 -5.23 -9.97
C PHE A 6 -10.88 -4.25 -8.90
N ILE A 7 -10.37 -3.02 -8.89
CA ILE A 7 -10.78 -1.96 -7.96
C ILE A 7 -12.26 -1.61 -8.14
N ALA A 8 -12.73 -1.51 -9.38
CA ALA A 8 -14.14 -1.25 -9.68
C ALA A 8 -15.04 -2.36 -9.12
N ASN A 9 -14.68 -3.63 -9.35
CA ASN A 9 -15.41 -4.79 -8.80
C ASN A 9 -15.40 -4.80 -7.26
N LEU A 10 -14.29 -4.42 -6.64
CA LEU A 10 -14.15 -4.35 -5.18
C LEU A 10 -15.07 -3.27 -4.60
N ILE A 11 -15.09 -2.07 -5.19
CA ILE A 11 -15.99 -0.98 -4.78
C ILE A 11 -17.46 -1.36 -4.98
N GLU A 12 -17.79 -2.01 -6.10
CA GLU A 12 -19.15 -2.49 -6.35
C GLU A 12 -19.57 -3.52 -5.28
N SER A 13 -18.69 -4.45 -4.92
CA SER A 13 -18.94 -5.41 -3.84
C SER A 13 -19.18 -4.71 -2.50
N ILE A 14 -18.39 -3.68 -2.17
CA ILE A 14 -18.58 -2.86 -0.95
C ILE A 14 -19.98 -2.21 -0.95
N GLY A 15 -20.41 -1.66 -2.09
CA GLY A 15 -21.74 -1.07 -2.23
C GLY A 15 -22.87 -2.10 -2.06
N ARG A 16 -22.70 -3.33 -2.57
CA ARG A 16 -23.67 -4.43 -2.38
C ARG A 16 -23.81 -4.87 -0.92
N ASP A 17 -22.77 -4.69 -0.11
CA ASP A 17 -22.80 -4.96 1.34
C ASP A 17 -23.55 -3.87 2.14
N GLY A 18 -24.20 -2.92 1.47
CA GLY A 18 -25.01 -1.86 2.09
C GLY A 18 -24.19 -0.71 2.66
N ILE A 19 -22.92 -0.59 2.26
CA ILE A 19 -22.05 0.51 2.64
C ILE A 19 -22.37 1.74 1.78
N ASP A 20 -22.60 2.89 2.42
CA ASP A 20 -22.88 4.15 1.74
C ASP A 20 -21.62 4.70 1.07
N LEU A 21 -21.49 4.48 -0.24
CA LEU A 21 -20.33 4.92 -1.03
C LEU A 21 -20.26 6.44 -1.22
N GLU A 22 -21.32 7.20 -0.89
CA GLU A 22 -21.31 8.66 -0.94
C GLU A 22 -20.64 9.28 0.32
N GLN A 23 -20.40 8.48 1.35
CA GLN A 23 -19.58 8.89 2.50
C GLN A 23 -18.09 8.66 2.24
N PRO A 24 -17.20 9.43 2.87
CA PRO A 24 -15.77 9.12 2.88
C PRO A 24 -15.49 7.78 3.59
N HIS A 25 -14.64 6.96 2.99
CA HIS A 25 -14.12 5.71 3.54
C HIS A 25 -12.60 5.76 3.66
N GLY A 26 -12.09 5.02 4.65
CA GLY A 26 -10.66 4.77 4.75
C GLY A 26 -10.15 4.07 3.49
N LEU A 27 -9.07 4.58 2.94
CA LEU A 27 -8.26 3.95 1.92
C LEU A 27 -6.88 3.79 2.51
N GLU A 28 -6.33 2.59 2.46
CA GLU A 28 -4.96 2.30 2.86
C GLU A 28 -4.20 1.71 1.66
N LEU A 29 -3.03 2.28 1.38
CA LEU A 29 -2.06 1.79 0.41
C LEU A 29 -0.81 1.34 1.15
N GLY A 30 -0.39 0.12 0.85
CA GLY A 30 0.90 -0.41 1.27
C GLY A 30 1.85 -0.45 0.08
N ALA A 31 2.89 0.39 0.10
CA ALA A 31 4.01 0.29 -0.83
C ALA A 31 5.22 -0.33 -0.13
N ILE A 32 5.77 -1.37 -0.74
CA ILE A 32 6.90 -2.14 -0.21
C ILE A 32 8.10 -2.00 -1.14
N GLY A 33 9.27 -1.81 -0.55
CA GLY A 33 10.54 -2.18 -1.18
C GLY A 33 11.17 -1.09 -2.04
N PHE A 34 11.26 0.13 -1.53
CA PHE A 34 12.14 1.14 -2.12
C PHE A 34 13.60 0.82 -1.77
N PRO A 35 14.53 0.99 -2.73
CA PRO A 35 15.95 0.66 -2.53
C PRO A 35 16.63 1.60 -1.54
N ASP A 36 16.15 2.84 -1.42
CA ASP A 36 16.75 3.87 -0.59
C ASP A 36 15.69 4.85 -0.02
N GLU A 37 16.10 5.61 0.99
CA GLU A 37 15.23 6.55 1.70
C GLU A 37 14.74 7.70 0.80
N VAL A 38 15.58 8.17 -0.12
CA VAL A 38 15.25 9.30 -1.00
C VAL A 38 14.11 8.89 -1.92
N SER A 39 14.21 7.72 -2.55
CA SER A 39 13.17 7.16 -3.40
C SER A 39 11.85 6.98 -2.63
N ALA A 40 11.90 6.46 -1.40
CA ALA A 40 10.72 6.32 -0.55
C ALA A 40 10.09 7.68 -0.17
N ARG A 41 10.90 8.71 0.11
CA ARG A 41 10.43 10.06 0.43
C ARG A 41 9.78 10.75 -0.77
N VAL A 42 10.36 10.61 -1.97
CA VAL A 42 9.74 11.12 -3.20
C VAL A 42 8.37 10.47 -3.42
N PHE A 43 8.29 9.15 -3.24
CA PHE A 43 7.01 8.45 -3.36
C PHE A 43 5.98 8.91 -2.32
N ALA A 44 6.41 9.18 -1.08
CA ALA A 44 5.52 9.74 -0.05
C ALA A 44 4.97 11.12 -0.46
N THR A 45 5.78 11.99 -1.06
CA THR A 45 5.31 13.27 -1.63
C THR A 45 4.32 13.05 -2.79
N ASP A 46 4.56 12.06 -3.65
CA ASP A 46 3.61 11.71 -4.73
C ASP A 46 2.26 11.23 -4.15
N CYS A 47 2.27 10.48 -3.03
CA CYS A 47 1.06 10.09 -2.30
C CYS A 47 0.32 11.31 -1.71
N GLU A 48 1.05 12.25 -1.11
CA GLU A 48 0.47 13.49 -0.56
C GLU A 48 -0.16 14.37 -1.65
N ALA A 49 0.42 14.41 -2.85
CA ALA A 49 -0.17 15.09 -4.00
C ALA A 49 -1.51 14.46 -4.44
N GLN A 50 -1.74 13.18 -4.12
CA GLN A 50 -3.00 12.47 -4.32
C GLN A 50 -3.95 12.56 -3.11
N SER A 51 -3.66 13.45 -2.15
CA SER A 51 -4.41 13.59 -0.89
C SER A 51 -4.32 12.39 0.07
N LEU A 52 -3.26 11.58 -0.02
CA LEU A 52 -2.96 10.56 0.97
C LEU A 52 -1.95 11.08 2.00
N THR A 53 -2.18 10.79 3.28
CA THR A 53 -1.16 10.94 4.32
C THR A 53 -0.20 9.77 4.23
N ALA A 54 1.08 10.03 3.97
CA ALA A 54 2.10 9.00 3.81
C ALA A 54 3.09 8.97 4.98
N LEU A 55 3.56 7.78 5.31
CA LEU A 55 4.55 7.52 6.34
C LEU A 55 5.67 6.65 5.77
N VAL A 56 6.87 7.22 5.73
CA VAL A 56 8.09 6.50 5.33
C VAL A 56 8.64 5.74 6.53
N ARG A 57 8.93 4.46 6.33
CA ARG A 57 9.52 3.58 7.35
C ARG A 57 10.66 2.78 6.74
N ARG A 58 11.63 2.45 7.58
CA ARG A 58 12.63 1.44 7.25
C ARG A 58 12.05 0.08 7.62
N GLY A 59 12.05 -0.90 6.72
CA GLY A 59 11.46 -2.23 6.94
C GLY A 59 12.01 -2.89 8.21
N SER A 60 11.37 -3.91 8.79
CA SER A 60 12.02 -4.65 9.88
C SER A 60 13.19 -5.47 9.34
N LEU A 61 14.16 -5.76 10.21
CA LEU A 61 15.10 -6.85 9.92
C LEU A 61 14.31 -8.15 9.79
N LEU A 62 14.69 -8.96 8.81
CA LEU A 62 14.18 -10.33 8.70
C LEU A 62 14.60 -11.11 9.95
N SER A 63 13.65 -11.83 10.53
CA SER A 63 13.95 -12.83 11.55
C SER A 63 14.84 -13.93 10.97
N ASP A 64 15.50 -14.72 11.83
CA ASP A 64 16.36 -15.82 11.38
C ASP A 64 15.63 -16.79 10.45
N ALA A 65 14.39 -17.16 10.80
CA ALA A 65 13.56 -18.04 9.97
C ALA A 65 13.24 -17.44 8.60
N GLN A 66 12.87 -16.15 8.54
CA GLN A 66 12.58 -15.47 7.26
C GLN A 66 13.84 -15.28 6.42
N TRP A 67 14.99 -15.15 7.07
CA TRP A 67 16.28 -15.04 6.42
C TRP A 67 16.71 -16.36 5.78
N GLU A 68 16.60 -17.46 6.53
CA GLU A 68 16.87 -18.81 6.04
C GLU A 68 15.95 -19.17 4.86
N GLU A 69 14.65 -18.89 4.99
CA GLU A 69 13.67 -19.09 3.91
C GLU A 69 14.02 -18.29 2.65
N LEU A 70 14.38 -17.01 2.81
CA LEU A 70 14.79 -16.18 1.68
C LEU A 70 16.04 -16.74 1.00
N LEU A 71 17.08 -17.09 1.77
CA LEU A 71 18.32 -17.63 1.24
C LEU A 71 18.11 -18.94 0.48
N GLU A 72 17.23 -19.82 0.99
CA GLU A 72 16.82 -21.04 0.30
C GLU A 72 16.09 -20.72 -1.01
N GLU A 73 15.18 -19.74 -1.00
CA GLU A 73 14.42 -19.33 -2.19
C GLU A 73 15.31 -18.77 -3.30
N VAL A 74 16.28 -17.91 -2.96
CA VAL A 74 17.23 -17.35 -3.93
C VAL A 74 18.41 -18.27 -4.26
N GLY A 75 18.59 -19.36 -3.51
CA GLY A 75 19.67 -20.33 -3.70
C GLY A 75 21.06 -19.78 -3.39
N ILE A 76 21.18 -18.86 -2.44
CA ILE A 76 22.44 -18.22 -2.02
C ILE A 76 22.82 -18.74 -0.63
N CYS A 77 24.09 -19.10 -0.43
CA CYS A 77 24.57 -19.46 0.91
C CYS A 77 24.83 -18.21 1.75
N GLU A 78 24.72 -18.31 3.08
CA GLU A 78 24.81 -17.17 3.99
C GLU A 78 26.15 -16.39 3.87
N GLU A 79 27.25 -17.07 3.54
CA GLU A 79 28.57 -16.45 3.38
C GLU A 79 28.68 -15.52 2.15
N GLU A 80 27.83 -15.73 1.14
CA GLU A 80 27.78 -14.96 -0.10
C GLU A 80 26.63 -13.94 -0.11
N ALA A 81 25.74 -14.00 0.89
CA ALA A 81 24.58 -13.14 0.98
C ALA A 81 24.96 -11.73 1.48
N PRO A 82 24.32 -10.66 0.96
CA PRO A 82 24.40 -9.35 1.59
C PRO A 82 23.84 -9.40 3.01
N SER A 83 24.25 -8.48 3.87
CA SER A 83 23.73 -8.44 5.24
C SER A 83 22.23 -8.15 5.24
N ARG A 84 21.52 -8.64 6.28
CA ARG A 84 20.09 -8.34 6.48
C ARG A 84 19.78 -6.85 6.51
N GLU A 85 20.74 -6.04 6.95
CA GLU A 85 20.62 -4.57 7.01
C GLU A 85 20.77 -3.93 5.62
N GLU A 86 21.53 -4.53 4.71
CA GLU A 86 21.64 -4.10 3.30
C GLU A 86 20.40 -4.47 2.49
N LEU A 87 19.74 -5.58 2.83
CA LEU A 87 18.44 -5.95 2.24
C LEU A 87 17.25 -5.27 2.89
N ARG A 88 17.50 -4.47 3.93
CA ARG A 88 16.48 -3.72 4.64
C ARG A 88 16.01 -2.54 3.78
N GLY A 89 14.99 -2.80 2.96
CA GLY A 89 14.36 -1.78 2.13
C GLY A 89 13.60 -0.72 2.94
N TRP A 90 13.12 0.28 2.22
CA TRP A 90 12.22 1.30 2.73
C TRP A 90 10.78 1.01 2.30
N THR A 91 9.82 1.31 3.17
CA THR A 91 8.39 1.13 2.91
C THR A 91 7.68 2.46 3.06
N VAL A 92 6.57 2.61 2.35
CA VAL A 92 5.69 3.76 2.47
C VAL A 92 4.28 3.25 2.72
N ASP A 93 3.77 3.55 3.90
CA ASP A 93 2.36 3.33 4.25
C ASP A 93 1.61 4.63 3.95
N ALA A 94 0.56 4.60 3.14
CA ALA A 94 -0.21 5.79 2.82
C ALA A 94 -1.70 5.56 3.07
N ALA A 95 -2.40 6.56 3.61
CA ALA A 95 -3.82 6.44 3.90
C ALA A 95 -4.59 7.73 3.60
N ALA A 96 -5.84 7.59 3.18
CA ALA A 96 -6.75 8.71 2.97
C ALA A 96 -8.17 8.38 3.43
N ASN A 97 -9.01 9.40 3.57
CA ASN A 97 -10.44 9.24 3.77
C ASN A 97 -11.16 9.85 2.57
N LEU A 98 -11.62 9.00 1.64
CA LEU A 98 -12.10 9.40 0.32
C LEU A 98 -13.45 8.77 -0.01
N VAL A 99 -14.27 9.47 -0.78
CA VAL A 99 -15.48 8.90 -1.38
C VAL A 99 -15.04 7.85 -2.42
N LEU A 100 -15.54 6.62 -2.28
CA LEU A 100 -15.08 5.49 -3.09
C LEU A 100 -15.70 5.51 -4.49
N ARG A 101 -15.08 6.27 -5.39
CA ARG A 101 -15.45 6.32 -6.81
C ARG A 101 -14.46 5.48 -7.62
N PRO A 102 -14.92 4.48 -8.40
CA PRO A 102 -14.04 3.62 -9.19
C PRO A 102 -13.04 4.38 -10.06
N ASP A 103 -13.49 5.42 -10.76
CA ASP A 103 -12.64 6.23 -11.63
C ASP A 103 -11.55 6.98 -10.85
N THR A 104 -11.89 7.52 -9.67
CA THR A 104 -10.93 8.25 -8.83
C THR A 104 -9.91 7.32 -8.22
N ILE A 105 -10.36 6.22 -7.61
CA ILE A 105 -9.46 5.26 -6.95
C ILE A 105 -8.58 4.54 -7.98
N GLY A 106 -9.14 4.17 -9.12
CA GLY A 106 -8.39 3.57 -10.23
C GLY A 106 -7.31 4.52 -10.77
N ALA A 107 -7.63 5.79 -11.00
CA ALA A 107 -6.65 6.77 -11.45
C ALA A 107 -5.54 7.03 -10.41
N THR A 108 -5.88 7.10 -9.13
CA THR A 108 -4.89 7.22 -8.04
C THR A 108 -3.99 5.98 -7.99
N TRP A 109 -4.55 4.77 -8.12
CA TRP A 109 -3.79 3.53 -8.17
C TRP A 109 -2.82 3.50 -9.35
N ASP A 110 -3.29 3.74 -10.56
CA ASP A 110 -2.45 3.71 -11.76
C ASP A 110 -1.32 4.74 -11.69
N CYS A 111 -1.61 5.94 -11.20
CA CYS A 111 -0.63 6.99 -10.99
C CYS A 111 0.46 6.53 -10.02
N LEU A 112 0.07 6.06 -8.83
CA LEU A 112 1.02 5.67 -7.78
C LEU A 112 1.76 4.37 -8.11
N ALA A 113 1.11 3.38 -8.71
CA ALA A 113 1.75 2.14 -9.15
C ALA A 113 2.84 2.41 -10.19
N LYS A 114 2.58 3.32 -11.14
CA LYS A 114 3.58 3.76 -12.12
C LYS A 114 4.74 4.48 -11.43
N ARG A 115 4.46 5.41 -10.53
CA ARG A 115 5.50 6.18 -9.81
C ARG A 115 6.35 5.30 -8.90
N ALA A 116 5.75 4.35 -8.18
CA ALA A 116 6.48 3.37 -7.38
C ALA A 116 7.50 2.62 -8.22
N LYS A 117 7.08 2.11 -9.39
CA LYS A 117 7.95 1.38 -10.32
C LYS A 117 9.09 2.25 -10.87
N GLU A 118 8.83 3.51 -11.20
CA GLU A 118 9.86 4.46 -11.66
C GLU A 118 10.92 4.73 -10.59
N LEU A 119 10.55 4.63 -9.31
CA LEU A 119 11.42 4.82 -8.15
C LEU A 119 12.04 3.50 -7.64
N GLY A 120 11.89 2.40 -8.38
CA GLY A 120 12.43 1.09 -8.03
C GLY A 120 11.70 0.39 -6.88
N GLY A 121 10.51 0.87 -6.49
CA GLY A 121 9.64 0.25 -5.51
C GLY A 121 8.49 -0.53 -6.14
N HIS A 122 7.71 -1.20 -5.29
CA HIS A 122 6.53 -1.97 -5.70
C HIS A 122 5.33 -1.59 -4.83
N LEU A 123 4.19 -1.30 -5.48
CA LEU A 123 2.92 -1.13 -4.78
C LEU A 123 2.30 -2.52 -4.58
N CYS A 124 2.03 -2.89 -3.33
CA CYS A 124 1.71 -4.28 -3.00
C CYS A 124 0.25 -4.49 -2.60
N SER A 125 -0.41 -3.44 -2.06
CA SER A 125 -1.79 -3.59 -1.62
C SER A 125 -2.56 -2.27 -1.61
N ILE A 126 -3.84 -2.39 -1.95
CA ILE A 126 -4.89 -1.44 -1.64
C ILE A 126 -5.90 -2.14 -0.72
N SER A 127 -6.26 -1.51 0.39
CA SER A 127 -7.26 -2.03 1.31
C SER A 127 -8.25 -0.96 1.73
N PHE A 128 -9.50 -1.40 1.85
CA PHE A 128 -10.57 -0.63 2.47
C PHE A 128 -10.85 -1.27 3.83
N PRO A 129 -10.78 -0.53 4.94
CA PRO A 129 -11.03 -1.11 6.25
C PRO A 129 -12.47 -1.62 6.27
N LYS A 130 -12.64 -2.94 6.45
CA LYS A 130 -13.94 -3.63 6.59
C LYS A 130 -14.76 -3.22 7.83
N ASN A 131 -14.43 -2.12 8.50
CA ASN A 131 -14.93 -1.77 9.82
C ASN A 131 -15.33 -0.30 9.95
N ALA A 132 -16.07 0.25 8.98
CA ALA A 132 -17.01 1.31 9.32
C ALA A 132 -18.10 0.70 10.22
N LYS A 133 -17.79 0.49 11.51
CA LYS A 133 -18.81 0.25 12.54
C LYS A 133 -19.68 1.50 12.54
N VAL A 134 -20.83 1.42 11.85
CA VAL A 134 -21.92 2.37 11.95
C VAL A 134 -22.33 2.42 13.43
N ARG A 135 -21.75 3.33 14.20
CA ARG A 135 -22.35 3.73 15.47
C ARG A 135 -23.54 4.59 15.11
N ARG A 136 -24.74 4.00 15.21
CA ARG A 136 -26.00 4.74 15.25
C ARG A 136 -25.83 5.93 16.19
N GLY A 137 -26.09 7.12 15.66
CA GLY A 137 -26.13 8.33 16.47
C GLY A 137 -27.12 8.21 17.61
N THR A 138 -26.78 8.84 18.71
CA THR A 138 -27.75 9.54 19.55
C THR A 138 -27.16 10.92 19.81
N ALA A 139 -27.47 11.87 18.93
CA ALA A 139 -27.44 13.27 19.32
C ALA A 139 -28.79 13.57 19.99
N PRO A 140 -28.81 14.26 21.15
CA PRO A 140 -29.95 15.10 21.50
C PRO A 140 -30.03 16.31 20.56
#